data_AF-A0A4D6PPZ3-F1
#
_entry.id   AF-A0A4D6PPZ3-F1
#
_cell.length_a   1.000
_cell.length_b   1.000
_cell.length_c   1.000
_cell.angle_alpha   90.00
_cell.angle_beta   90.00
_cell.angle_gamma   90.00
#
_symmetry.space_group_name_H-M   'P 1'
#
loop_
_entity.id
_entity.type
_entity.pdbx_description
1 polymer ?
#
loop_
_entity_poly.entity_id
_entity_poly.type
_entity_poly.pdbx_seq_one_letter_code
_entity_poly.pdbx_strand_id
1 'polypeptide(L)'
;NQVTIDCAEAVKKYNVGIKCATITPDENRVEEFKLKKMWKSPNGTIRNILGGTVFREAIICKNIPRLVTGWEKPIIIGRHAHADQYKATDFVVPGAGTLELIWTPPKGEPIKYVVNEYKGAGVALGMFNTDASIIDFAHSSLKFALDRKYPLYLSTKNTILKKYDGRF
;
A
#
# COMPACT_ATOMS: atom_id res chain seq x y z
N ASN A 1 15.26 0.24 -12.71
CA ASN A 1 14.44 -0.73 -11.92
C ASN A 1 14.41 -2.14 -12.49
N GLN A 2 15.12 -2.49 -13.58
CA GLN A 2 15.05 -3.85 -14.16
C GLN A 2 15.43 -4.94 -13.15
N VAL A 3 16.58 -4.81 -12.47
CA VAL A 3 17.02 -5.77 -11.44
C VAL A 3 15.97 -6.05 -10.36
N THR A 4 15.23 -5.02 -9.92
CA THR A 4 14.17 -5.17 -8.92
C THR A 4 13.00 -5.99 -9.45
N ILE A 5 12.65 -5.83 -10.73
CA ILE A 5 11.58 -6.58 -11.40
C ILE A 5 12.02 -8.04 -11.54
N ASP A 6 13.25 -8.26 -12.02
CA ASP A 6 13.81 -9.60 -12.22
C ASP A 6 13.86 -10.38 -10.89
N CYS A 7 14.24 -9.73 -9.79
CA CYS A 7 14.18 -10.35 -8.46
C CYS A 7 12.75 -10.75 -8.05
N ALA A 8 11.75 -9.92 -8.36
CA ALA A 8 10.36 -10.23 -8.02
C ALA A 8 9.84 -11.43 -8.84
N GLU A 9 10.15 -11.49 -10.14
CA GLU A 9 9.79 -12.62 -11.00
C GLU A 9 10.53 -13.92 -10.59
N ALA A 10 11.79 -13.80 -10.15
CA ALA A 10 12.51 -14.94 -9.58
C ALA A 10 11.83 -15.45 -8.30
N VAL A 11 11.37 -14.57 -7.41
CA VAL A 11 10.63 -14.99 -6.20
C VAL A 11 9.30 -15.66 -6.57
N LYS A 12 8.59 -15.21 -7.61
CA LYS A 12 7.41 -15.95 -8.11
C LYS A 12 7.76 -17.37 -8.57
N LYS A 13 8.88 -17.52 -9.29
CA LYS A 13 9.33 -18.80 -9.82
C LYS A 13 9.79 -19.76 -8.72
N TYR A 14 10.47 -19.25 -7.69
CA TYR A 14 11.14 -20.05 -6.65
C TYR A 14 10.48 -19.96 -5.27
N ASN A 15 9.35 -19.26 -5.15
CA ASN A 15 8.50 -19.05 -3.97
C ASN A 15 9.10 -18.28 -2.78
N VAL A 16 10.42 -18.32 -2.57
CA VAL A 16 11.06 -17.74 -1.39
C VAL A 16 12.12 -16.71 -1.79
N GLY A 17 12.10 -15.56 -1.10
CA GLY A 17 13.11 -14.52 -1.24
C GLY A 17 13.49 -13.91 0.11
N ILE A 18 14.79 -13.67 0.30
CA ILE A 18 15.34 -12.95 1.46
C ILE A 18 15.90 -11.63 0.95
N LYS A 19 15.48 -10.52 1.54
CA LYS A 19 15.79 -9.19 1.05
C LYS A 19 16.46 -8.33 2.11
N CYS A 20 17.60 -7.72 1.76
CA CYS A 20 18.25 -6.69 2.55
C CYS A 20 17.47 -5.36 2.49
N ALA A 21 17.65 -4.49 3.49
CA ALA A 21 17.15 -3.13 3.45
C ALA A 21 17.73 -2.37 2.26
N THR A 22 16.92 -1.48 1.66
CA THR A 22 17.29 -0.76 0.43
C THR A 22 16.87 0.69 0.54
N ILE A 23 17.69 1.60 0.02
CA ILE A 23 17.38 3.03 -0.09
C ILE A 23 16.20 3.21 -1.05
N THR A 24 15.24 4.04 -0.67
CA THR A 24 14.27 4.65 -1.60
C THR A 24 14.70 6.10 -1.75
N PRO A 25 15.20 6.51 -2.93
CA PRO A 25 15.84 7.81 -3.07
C PRO A 25 14.82 8.95 -3.00
N ASP A 26 15.21 10.01 -2.29
CA ASP A 26 14.64 11.36 -2.33
C ASP A 26 15.59 12.29 -3.13
N GLU A 27 15.32 13.60 -3.15
CA GLU A 27 16.14 14.60 -3.84
C GLU A 27 17.60 14.56 -3.39
N ASN A 28 17.83 14.46 -2.07
CA ASN A 28 19.17 14.42 -1.49
C ASN A 28 19.93 13.15 -1.93
N ARG A 29 19.24 12.00 -1.96
CA ARG A 29 19.85 10.74 -2.44
C ARG A 29 20.13 10.75 -3.93
N VAL A 30 19.36 11.49 -4.73
CA VAL A 30 19.65 11.68 -6.15
C VAL A 30 20.95 12.44 -6.33
N GLU A 31 21.17 13.50 -5.56
CA GLU A 31 22.41 14.28 -5.59
C GLU A 31 23.61 13.48 -5.05
N GLU A 32 23.47 12.90 -3.85
CA GLU A 32 24.51 12.13 -3.16
C GLU A 32 25.07 10.99 -4.04
N PHE A 33 24.17 10.21 -4.65
CA PHE A 33 24.54 9.04 -5.45
C PHE A 33 24.58 9.31 -6.95
N LYS A 34 24.41 10.57 -7.38
CA LYS A 34 24.37 11.00 -8.79
C LYS A 34 23.42 10.13 -9.61
N LEU A 35 22.22 9.91 -9.09
CA LEU A 35 21.25 9.00 -9.69
C LEU A 35 20.69 9.62 -10.98
N LYS A 36 20.50 8.80 -12.00
CA LYS A 36 19.87 9.23 -13.27
C LYS A 36 18.44 9.77 -13.08
N LYS A 37 17.77 9.34 -12.02
CA LYS A 37 16.43 9.78 -11.60
C LYS A 37 16.13 9.29 -10.19
N MET A 38 15.09 9.85 -9.59
CA MET A 38 14.50 9.35 -8.36
C MET A 38 13.77 8.02 -8.64
N TRP A 39 14.44 6.91 -8.39
CA TRP A 39 13.87 5.58 -8.63
C TRP A 39 12.76 5.24 -7.63
N LYS A 40 11.72 4.56 -8.11
CA LYS A 40 10.64 4.05 -7.23
C LYS A 40 11.19 3.04 -6.22
N SER A 41 10.57 2.97 -5.04
CA SER A 41 10.97 2.06 -3.97
C SER A 41 11.03 0.59 -4.43
N PRO A 42 12.16 -0.12 -4.21
CA PRO A 42 12.25 -1.53 -4.53
C PRO A 42 11.20 -2.40 -3.82
N ASN A 43 10.86 -2.04 -2.57
CA ASN A 43 9.83 -2.74 -1.80
C ASN A 43 8.45 -2.61 -2.46
N GLY A 44 8.11 -1.40 -2.95
CA GLY A 44 6.86 -1.15 -3.65
C GLY A 44 6.77 -1.94 -4.96
N THR A 45 7.85 -1.95 -5.76
CA THR A 45 7.91 -2.74 -6.99
C THR A 45 7.71 -4.23 -6.74
N ILE A 46 8.45 -4.82 -5.79
CA ILE A 46 8.33 -6.27 -5.49
C ILE A 46 6.92 -6.61 -5.00
N ARG A 47 6.36 -5.83 -4.06
CA ARG A 47 5.00 -6.05 -3.54
C ARG A 47 3.94 -5.93 -4.62
N ASN A 48 4.10 -4.98 -5.54
CA ASN A 48 3.16 -4.81 -6.65
C ASN A 48 3.16 -5.99 -7.62
N ILE A 49 4.29 -6.67 -7.74
CA ILE A 49 4.46 -7.84 -8.62
C ILE A 49 4.00 -9.12 -7.92
N LEU A 50 4.33 -9.30 -6.64
CA LEU A 50 3.99 -10.50 -5.87
C LEU A 50 2.57 -10.48 -5.28
N GLY A 51 2.03 -9.29 -4.97
CA GLY A 51 0.81 -9.13 -4.20
C GLY A 51 0.95 -9.57 -2.73
N GLY A 52 -0.19 -9.75 -2.06
CA GLY A 52 -0.28 -10.37 -0.75
C GLY A 52 -0.25 -9.42 0.45
N THR A 53 -0.02 -10.04 1.62
CA THR A 53 -0.09 -9.40 2.94
C THR A 53 1.27 -9.44 3.60
N VAL A 54 1.72 -8.29 4.10
CA VAL A 54 2.99 -8.19 4.85
C VAL A 54 2.67 -8.29 6.34
N PHE A 55 2.99 -9.44 6.94
CA PHE A 55 2.90 -9.62 8.38
C PHE A 55 4.15 -9.08 9.07
N ARG A 56 3.95 -8.31 10.14
CA ARG A 56 5.02 -7.80 11.01
C ARG A 56 4.74 -8.20 12.44
N GLU A 57 5.72 -8.82 13.08
CA GLU A 57 5.64 -9.27 14.47
C GLU A 57 6.92 -8.82 15.19
N ALA A 58 6.79 -8.47 16.47
CA ALA A 58 7.93 -8.09 17.29
C ALA A 58 8.69 -9.35 17.76
N ILE A 59 10.02 -9.27 17.74
CA ILE A 59 10.87 -10.24 18.44
C ILE A 59 10.98 -9.79 19.89
N ILE A 60 10.47 -10.60 20.83
CA ILE A 60 10.40 -10.24 22.25
C ILE A 60 11.65 -10.74 22.98
N CYS A 61 12.41 -9.80 23.55
CA CYS A 61 13.55 -10.08 24.42
C CYS A 61 13.13 -9.91 25.89
N LYS A 62 13.36 -10.93 26.72
CA LYS A 62 12.94 -10.92 28.15
C LYS A 62 13.55 -9.78 28.96
N ASN A 63 14.73 -9.30 28.58
CA ASN A 63 15.50 -8.26 29.27
C ASN A 63 15.31 -6.85 28.70
N ILE A 64 14.44 -6.66 27.71
CA ILE A 64 14.18 -5.34 27.11
C ILE A 64 12.81 -4.84 27.57
N PRO A 65 12.74 -3.73 28.33
CA PRO A 65 11.47 -3.16 28.74
C PRO A 65 10.70 -2.60 27.52
N ARG A 66 9.37 -2.69 27.58
CA ARG A 66 8.48 -2.21 26.50
C ARG A 66 7.92 -0.85 26.87
N LEU A 67 7.72 0.00 25.85
CA LEU A 67 7.13 1.33 26.02
C LEU A 67 5.70 1.25 26.57
N VAL A 68 4.89 0.34 26.03
CA VAL A 68 3.56 0.03 26.55
C VAL A 68 3.68 -1.19 27.44
N THR A 69 3.67 -0.95 28.75
CA THR A 69 3.99 -1.98 29.76
C THR A 69 2.95 -3.10 29.84
N GLY A 70 1.68 -2.81 29.54
CA GLY A 70 0.60 -3.81 29.54
C GLY A 70 0.62 -4.80 28.36
N TRP A 71 1.50 -4.61 27.37
CA TRP A 71 1.61 -5.56 26.26
C TRP A 71 2.50 -6.73 26.64
N GLU A 72 1.87 -7.84 27.06
CA GLU A 72 2.58 -9.06 27.45
C GLU A 72 2.80 -10.02 26.27
N LYS A 73 1.96 -9.93 25.23
CA LYS A 73 2.02 -10.75 24.02
C LYS A 73 2.32 -9.87 22.80
N PRO A 74 2.99 -10.41 21.75
CA PRO A 74 3.25 -9.65 20.55
C PRO A 74 1.94 -9.31 19.82
N ILE A 75 1.92 -8.15 19.16
CA ILE A 75 0.87 -7.78 18.22
C ILE A 75 1.41 -8.01 16.81
N ILE A 76 0.63 -8.72 15.99
CA ILE A 76 0.98 -8.99 14.61
C ILE A 76 0.15 -8.07 13.72
N ILE A 77 0.83 -7.27 12.90
CA ILE A 77 0.16 -6.39 11.93
C ILE A 77 0.23 -7.04 10.55
N GLY A 78 -0.92 -7.48 10.04
CA GLY A 78 -1.11 -7.86 8.64
C GLY A 78 -1.41 -6.62 7.81
N ARG A 79 -0.45 -6.16 7.01
CA ARG A 79 -0.61 -4.98 6.15
C ARG A 79 -0.96 -5.40 4.73
N HIS A 80 -2.07 -4.88 4.19
CA HIS A 80 -2.39 -4.99 2.77
C HIS A 80 -1.34 -4.25 1.94
N ALA A 81 -0.66 -4.98 1.07
CA ALA A 81 0.50 -4.46 0.33
C ALA A 81 0.18 -4.12 -1.13
N HIS A 82 -1.03 -3.61 -1.38
CA HIS A 82 -1.51 -3.32 -2.73
C HIS A 82 -2.25 -1.98 -2.81
N ALA A 83 -1.97 -1.23 -3.88
CA ALA A 83 -2.66 -0.03 -4.31
C ALA A 83 -2.80 1.07 -3.23
N ASP A 84 -3.99 1.65 -3.05
CA ASP A 84 -4.24 2.81 -2.19
C ASP A 84 -3.21 3.93 -2.44
N GLN A 85 -2.69 4.57 -1.40
CA GLN A 85 -1.68 5.63 -1.54
C GLN A 85 -0.40 5.15 -2.24
N TYR A 86 -0.10 3.84 -2.24
CA TYR A 86 1.12 3.29 -2.85
C TYR A 86 1.04 3.15 -4.37
N LYS A 87 -0.16 3.26 -4.96
CA LYS A 87 -0.37 3.37 -6.43
C LYS A 87 -1.30 4.54 -6.78
N ALA A 88 -1.36 5.54 -5.92
CA ALA A 88 -2.13 6.74 -6.21
C ALA A 88 -1.49 7.55 -7.35
N THR A 89 -2.29 8.38 -7.98
CA THR A 89 -1.83 9.46 -8.84
C THR A 89 -2.17 10.78 -8.18
N ASP A 90 -1.17 11.63 -8.01
CA ASP A 90 -1.29 12.93 -7.38
C ASP A 90 -0.66 14.03 -8.23
N PHE A 91 -1.14 15.25 -8.05
CA PHE A 91 -0.57 16.42 -8.71
C PHE A 91 -0.95 17.72 -7.97
N VAL A 92 -0.20 18.77 -8.28
CA VAL A 92 -0.50 20.13 -7.82
C VAL A 92 -1.52 20.76 -8.78
N VAL A 93 -2.67 21.17 -8.25
CA VAL A 93 -3.68 21.91 -8.99
C VAL A 93 -3.20 23.36 -9.15
N PRO A 94 -3.04 23.88 -10.39
CA PRO A 94 -2.35 25.14 -10.62
C PRO A 94 -3.20 26.39 -10.31
N GLY A 95 -4.52 26.27 -10.23
CA GLY A 95 -5.43 27.41 -10.09
C GLY A 95 -6.90 26.99 -10.04
N ALA A 96 -7.80 27.95 -10.26
CA ALA A 96 -9.24 27.68 -10.26
C ALA A 96 -9.66 26.74 -11.40
N GLY A 97 -10.63 25.85 -11.13
CA GLY A 97 -11.13 24.87 -12.09
C GLY A 97 -11.84 23.69 -11.43
N THR A 98 -12.38 22.77 -12.21
CA THR A 98 -13.12 21.60 -11.70
C THR A 98 -12.28 20.34 -11.75
N LEU A 99 -12.24 19.59 -10.65
CA LEU A 99 -11.66 18.26 -10.60
C LEU A 99 -12.76 17.21 -10.64
N GLU A 100 -12.69 16.32 -11.64
CA GLU A 100 -13.61 15.20 -11.80
C GLU A 100 -12.88 13.86 -11.67
N LEU A 101 -13.57 12.85 -11.15
CA LEU A 101 -13.19 11.45 -11.23
C LEU A 101 -14.10 10.76 -12.25
N ILE A 102 -13.49 10.20 -13.31
CA ILE A 102 -14.21 9.61 -14.44
C ILE A 102 -13.83 8.13 -14.56
N TRP A 103 -14.83 7.26 -14.58
CA TRP A 103 -14.68 5.85 -14.94
C TRP A 103 -15.30 5.61 -16.32
N THR A 104 -14.49 5.13 -17.27
CA THR A 104 -14.93 4.86 -18.64
C THR A 104 -14.99 3.35 -18.86
N PRO A 105 -16.18 2.74 -18.93
CA PRO A 105 -16.29 1.31 -19.20
C PRO A 105 -15.96 1.00 -20.67
N PRO A 106 -15.53 -0.23 -21.01
CA PRO A 106 -15.28 -0.63 -22.40
C PRO A 106 -16.51 -0.53 -23.32
N LYS A 107 -17.71 -0.61 -22.73
CA LYS A 107 -19.01 -0.44 -23.38
C LYS A 107 -19.97 0.24 -22.41
N GLY A 108 -20.81 1.14 -22.92
CA GLY A 108 -21.78 1.92 -22.13
C GLY A 108 -21.26 3.30 -21.75
N GLU A 109 -22.05 4.01 -20.94
CA GLU A 109 -21.78 5.41 -20.59
C GLU A 109 -20.73 5.55 -19.47
N PRO A 110 -19.85 6.57 -19.53
CA PRO A 110 -18.93 6.89 -18.45
C PRO A 110 -19.65 7.28 -17.16
N ILE A 111 -19.08 6.89 -16.02
CA ILE A 111 -19.49 7.39 -14.70
C ILE A 111 -18.61 8.58 -14.36
N LYS A 112 -19.22 9.71 -14.00
CA LYS A 112 -18.51 10.93 -13.61
C LYS A 112 -18.90 11.38 -12.21
N TYR A 113 -17.92 11.81 -11.43
CA TYR A 113 -18.11 12.44 -10.13
C TYR A 113 -17.29 13.72 -10.05
N VAL A 114 -17.92 14.84 -9.71
CA VAL A 114 -17.18 16.05 -9.33
C VAL A 114 -16.59 15.83 -7.94
N VAL A 115 -15.27 15.92 -7.84
CA VAL A 115 -14.54 15.80 -6.57
C VAL A 115 -14.54 17.14 -5.86
N ASN A 116 -14.19 18.21 -6.57
CA ASN A 116 -14.15 19.57 -6.04
C ASN A 116 -14.15 20.63 -7.15
N GLU A 117 -14.69 21.81 -6.85
CA GLU A 117 -14.50 23.03 -7.64
C GLU A 117 -13.47 23.92 -6.94
N TYR A 118 -12.27 23.99 -7.51
CA TYR A 118 -11.17 24.78 -6.99
C TYR A 118 -11.39 26.27 -7.31
N LYS A 119 -11.24 27.12 -6.29
CA LYS A 119 -11.23 28.59 -6.43
C LYS A 119 -9.81 29.17 -6.59
N GLY A 120 -8.79 28.32 -6.49
CA GLY A 120 -7.36 28.67 -6.53
C GLY A 120 -6.50 27.41 -6.52
N ALA A 121 -5.18 27.58 -6.44
CA ALA A 121 -4.24 26.46 -6.45
C ALA A 121 -4.45 25.49 -5.26
N GLY A 122 -4.04 24.23 -5.42
CA GLY A 122 -4.21 23.19 -4.42
C GLY A 122 -3.50 21.90 -4.78
N VAL A 123 -3.98 20.78 -4.24
CA VAL A 123 -3.48 19.44 -4.56
C VAL A 123 -4.65 18.49 -4.77
N ALA A 124 -4.42 17.42 -5.53
CA ALA A 124 -5.39 16.38 -5.79
C ALA A 124 -4.71 15.01 -5.78
N LEU A 125 -5.46 14.00 -5.36
CA LEU A 125 -5.01 12.61 -5.34
C LEU A 125 -6.17 11.68 -5.69
N GLY A 126 -5.91 10.71 -6.56
CA GLY A 126 -6.79 9.59 -6.86
C GLY A 126 -6.13 8.27 -6.47
N MET A 127 -6.87 7.39 -5.80
CA MET A 127 -6.40 6.04 -5.43
C MET A 127 -7.47 5.00 -5.73
N PHE A 128 -7.07 3.73 -5.76
CA PHE A 128 -7.94 2.60 -6.05
C PHE A 128 -7.49 1.36 -5.31
N ASN A 129 -8.36 0.36 -5.25
CA ASN A 129 -8.01 -1.01 -4.96
C ASN A 129 -8.86 -1.96 -5.82
N THR A 130 -8.66 -3.27 -5.68
CA THR A 130 -9.35 -4.28 -6.49
C THR A 130 -9.90 -5.37 -5.59
N ASP A 131 -11.12 -5.84 -5.88
CA ASP A 131 -11.76 -6.91 -5.11
C ASP A 131 -10.88 -8.15 -4.97
N ALA A 132 -10.22 -8.61 -6.04
CA ALA A 132 -9.32 -9.76 -6.00
C ALA A 132 -8.22 -9.58 -4.92
N SER A 133 -7.59 -8.40 -4.88
CA SER A 133 -6.55 -8.12 -3.88
C SER A 133 -7.09 -7.99 -2.45
N ILE A 134 -8.29 -7.44 -2.28
CA ILE A 134 -8.95 -7.34 -0.97
C ILE A 134 -9.29 -8.75 -0.44
N ILE A 135 -9.85 -9.60 -1.30
CA ILE A 135 -10.17 -11.00 -0.98
C ILE A 135 -8.91 -11.76 -0.59
N ASP A 136 -7.82 -11.66 -1.37
CA ASP A 136 -6.54 -12.29 -1.05
C ASP A 136 -5.97 -11.80 0.30
N PHE A 137 -6.10 -10.50 0.59
CA PHE A 137 -5.72 -9.93 1.87
C PHE A 137 -6.54 -10.49 3.03
N ALA A 138 -7.86 -10.61 2.88
CA ALA A 138 -8.73 -11.22 3.88
C ALA A 138 -8.39 -12.70 4.11
N HIS A 139 -8.27 -13.50 3.04
CA HIS A 139 -7.95 -14.93 3.13
C HIS A 139 -6.60 -15.19 3.80
N SER A 140 -5.56 -14.46 3.42
CA SER A 140 -4.24 -14.60 4.03
C SER A 140 -4.25 -14.19 5.51
N SER A 141 -4.96 -13.12 5.88
CA SER A 141 -5.10 -12.68 7.27
C SER A 141 -5.88 -13.68 8.13
N LEU A 142 -6.98 -14.22 7.62
CA LEU A 142 -7.78 -15.26 8.28
C LEU A 142 -6.97 -16.55 8.49
N LYS A 143 -6.28 -17.03 7.44
CA LYS A 143 -5.45 -18.22 7.52
C LYS A 143 -4.32 -18.05 8.54
N PHE A 144 -3.65 -16.89 8.52
CA PHE A 144 -2.56 -16.59 9.44
C PHE A 144 -3.05 -16.50 10.90
N ALA A 145 -4.19 -15.83 11.14
CA ALA A 145 -4.77 -15.74 12.48
C ALA A 145 -5.18 -17.12 13.03
N LEU A 146 -5.78 -17.97 12.19
CA LEU A 146 -6.17 -19.33 12.55
C LEU A 146 -4.95 -20.20 12.92
N ASP A 147 -3.90 -20.17 12.09
CA ASP A 147 -2.65 -20.90 12.34
C ASP A 147 -1.97 -20.46 13.64
N ARG A 148 -1.92 -19.14 13.87
CA ARG A 148 -1.34 -18.56 15.09
C ARG A 148 -2.23 -18.73 16.32
N LYS A 149 -3.52 -19.07 16.14
CA LYS A 149 -4.55 -19.09 17.20
C LYS A 149 -4.73 -17.70 17.85
N TYR A 150 -4.74 -16.65 17.04
CA TYR A 150 -4.97 -15.27 17.48
C TYR A 150 -6.37 -14.79 17.08
N PRO A 151 -7.00 -13.91 17.86
CA PRO A 151 -8.14 -13.14 17.36
C PRO A 151 -7.68 -12.23 16.21
N LEU A 152 -8.58 -11.97 15.27
CA LEU A 152 -8.33 -11.09 14.12
C LEU A 152 -9.22 -9.86 14.19
N TYR A 153 -8.62 -8.70 13.93
CA TYR A 153 -9.32 -7.41 13.84
C TYR A 153 -8.95 -6.72 12.53
N LEU A 154 -9.94 -6.17 11.85
CA LEU A 154 -9.78 -5.25 10.72
C LEU A 154 -10.30 -3.89 11.14
N SER A 155 -9.57 -2.83 10.78
CA SER A 155 -9.96 -1.45 11.03
C SER A 155 -10.00 -0.67 9.72
N THR A 156 -11.12 -0.01 9.46
CA THR A 156 -11.30 0.93 8.34
C THR A 156 -11.99 2.20 8.84
N LYS A 157 -12.21 3.17 7.95
CA LYS A 157 -13.00 4.39 8.20
C LYS A 157 -14.26 4.43 7.31
N ASN A 158 -14.97 3.32 7.22
CA ASN A 158 -16.21 3.18 6.44
C ASN A 158 -17.34 4.15 6.82
N THR A 159 -17.30 4.79 7.99
CA THR A 159 -18.23 5.85 8.35
C THR A 159 -18.08 7.08 7.45
N ILE A 160 -16.85 7.34 6.98
CA ILE A 160 -16.49 8.43 6.05
C ILE A 160 -16.38 7.90 4.62
N LEU A 161 -15.55 6.88 4.41
CA LEU A 161 -15.32 6.26 3.10
C LEU A 161 -16.32 5.14 2.85
N LYS A 162 -17.62 5.48 2.83
CA LYS A 162 -18.74 4.52 2.84
C LYS A 162 -18.66 3.46 1.74
N LYS A 163 -18.26 3.85 0.51
CA LYS A 163 -18.16 2.92 -0.62
C LYS A 163 -16.80 2.22 -0.70
N TYR A 164 -15.71 2.94 -0.44
CA TYR A 164 -14.35 2.42 -0.57
C TYR A 164 -14.03 1.47 0.59
N ASP A 165 -14.06 1.98 1.82
CA ASP A 165 -13.77 1.20 3.03
C ASP A 165 -14.91 0.25 3.40
N GLY A 166 -16.13 0.50 2.91
CA GLY A 166 -17.23 -0.46 3.04
C GLY A 166 -17.08 -1.68 2.13
N ARG A 167 -16.14 -1.66 1.17
CA ARG A 167 -15.84 -2.79 0.29
C ARG A 167 -14.77 -3.74 0.87
N PHE A 168 -13.92 -3.23 1.75
CA PHE A 168 -12.94 -4.01 2.52
C PHE A 168 -13.61 -4.83 3.62
#